data_AF-A0A7Z9K461-F1
#
_entry.id   AF-A0A7Z9K461-F1
#
_cell.length_a   1.000
_cell.length_b   1.000
_cell.length_c   1.000
_cell.angle_alpha   90.00
_cell.angle_beta   90.00
_cell.angle_gamma   90.00
#
_symmetry.space_group_name_H-M   'P 1'
#
loop_
_entity.id
_entity.type
_entity.pdbx_description
1 polymer ?
#
loop_
_entity_poly.entity_id
_entity_poly.type
_entity_poly.pdbx_seq_one_letter_code
_entity_poly.pdbx_strand_id
1 'polypeptide(L)'
;MLPLRSVAFPVRHHLVAEGHQLLDFDLSVERIRAGKATADDMGVPFVINARTDGFYRGGDENSFNETVKRSNAYFEAGASCVFIPFLRDIDLIVRLV
;
A
#
# COMPACT_ATOMS: atom_id res chain seq x y z
N MET A 1 2.78 -20.65 -23.32
CA MET A 1 3.47 -20.18 -22.10
C MET A 1 3.73 -18.69 -22.28
N LEU A 2 2.78 -17.82 -21.87
CA LEU A 2 2.96 -16.37 -21.98
C LEU A 2 3.93 -15.89 -20.87
N PRO A 3 4.86 -14.96 -21.16
CA PRO A 3 5.78 -14.44 -20.16
C PRO A 3 5.01 -13.57 -19.15
N LEU A 4 5.19 -13.87 -17.86
CA LEU A 4 4.70 -13.09 -16.72
C LEU A 4 5.17 -11.63 -16.84
N ARG A 5 4.33 -10.76 -17.40
CA ARG A 5 4.48 -9.30 -17.31
C ARG A 5 3.69 -8.81 -16.10
N SER A 6 4.08 -9.23 -14.90
CA SER A 6 3.61 -8.59 -13.67
C SER A 6 4.28 -7.22 -13.59
N VAL A 7 3.56 -6.17 -13.98
CA VAL A 7 3.98 -4.80 -13.67
C VAL A 7 3.54 -4.54 -12.23
N ALA A 8 4.51 -4.33 -11.34
CA ALA A 8 4.26 -3.89 -9.97
C ALA A 8 4.54 -2.39 -9.90
N PHE A 9 3.50 -1.58 -9.65
CA PHE A 9 3.67 -0.15 -9.45
C PHE A 9 3.42 0.18 -7.97
N PRO A 10 4.40 0.74 -7.24
CA PRO A 10 4.13 1.19 -5.88
C PRO A 10 3.20 2.39 -5.94
N VAL A 11 1.97 2.22 -5.46
CA VAL A 11 1.12 3.38 -5.20
C VAL A 11 1.72 4.07 -3.98
N ARG A 12 2.46 5.15 -4.20
CA ARG A 12 2.99 5.98 -3.11
C ARG A 12 1.84 6.76 -2.49
N HIS A 13 1.73 6.63 -1.17
CA HIS A 13 0.73 7.33 -0.38
C HIS A 13 1.31 8.53 0.38
N HIS A 14 2.28 9.25 -0.20
CA HIS A 14 2.73 10.55 0.31
C HIS A 14 2.75 11.62 -0.79
N LEU A 15 2.59 12.89 -0.40
CA LEU A 15 2.75 14.04 -1.30
C LEU A 15 4.24 14.29 -1.55
N VAL A 16 4.66 14.39 -2.81
CA VAL A 16 6.07 14.68 -3.17
C VAL A 16 6.40 16.17 -2.96
N ALA A 17 5.39 17.05 -2.97
CA ALA A 17 5.56 18.51 -2.93
C ALA A 17 5.54 19.12 -1.51
N GLU A 18 4.96 18.45 -0.51
CA GLU A 18 4.73 19.00 0.84
C GLU A 18 5.47 18.24 1.96
N GLY A 19 6.53 17.51 1.60
CA GLY A 19 7.25 16.65 2.54
C GLY A 19 6.55 15.30 2.77
N HIS A 20 7.15 14.45 3.61
CA HIS A 20 6.75 13.05 3.81
C HIS A 20 5.46 12.90 4.67
N GLN A 21 4.35 13.51 4.25
CA GLN A 21 3.04 13.38 4.88
C GLN A 21 2.21 12.34 4.13
N LEU A 22 1.50 11.49 4.89
CA LEU A 22 0.58 10.51 4.32
C LEU A 22 -0.58 11.21 3.61
N LEU A 23 -0.97 10.67 2.45
CA LEU A 23 -2.21 11.04 1.79
C LEU A 23 -3.39 10.80 2.73
N ASP A 24 -4.43 11.60 2.51
CA ASP A 24 -5.75 11.34 3.07
C ASP A 24 -6.15 9.87 2.86
N PHE A 25 -6.82 9.31 3.86
CA PHE A 25 -7.15 7.89 3.89
C PHE A 25 -8.03 7.49 2.70
N ASP A 26 -9.12 8.20 2.44
CA ASP A 26 -10.06 7.84 1.39
C ASP A 26 -9.43 8.01 0.01
N LEU A 27 -8.68 9.09 -0.20
CA LEU A 27 -7.91 9.30 -1.43
C LEU A 27 -6.89 8.16 -1.65
N SER A 28 -6.25 7.69 -0.59
CA SER A 28 -5.25 6.61 -0.66
C SER A 28 -5.87 5.28 -1.13
N VAL A 29 -7.08 4.99 -0.66
CA VAL A 29 -7.87 3.79 -1.01
C VAL A 29 -8.42 3.91 -2.43
N GLU A 30 -8.94 5.08 -2.81
CA GLU A 30 -9.49 5.34 -4.15
C GLU A 30 -8.46 5.12 -5.25
N ARG A 31 -7.20 5.55 -5.03
CA ARG A 31 -6.12 5.34 -6.01
C ARG A 31 -5.83 3.87 -6.29
N ILE A 32 -5.94 3.02 -5.26
CA ILE A 32 -5.77 1.57 -5.42
C ILE A 32 -6.94 0.99 -6.20
N ARG A 33 -8.16 1.37 -5.83
CA ARG A 33 -9.38 0.92 -6.52
C ARG A 33 -9.36 1.31 -8.00
N ALA A 34 -8.94 2.54 -8.32
CA ALA A 34 -8.80 3.01 -9.70
C ALA A 34 -7.74 2.21 -10.47
N GLY A 35 -6.59 1.92 -9.85
CA GLY A 35 -5.55 1.07 -10.43
C GLY A 35 -6.05 -0.34 -10.70
N LYS A 36 -6.80 -0.93 -9.78
CA LYS A 36 -7.40 -2.27 -9.93
C LYS A 36 -8.40 -2.31 -11.07
N ALA A 37 -9.35 -1.36 -11.10
CA ALA A 37 -10.33 -1.26 -12.17
C ALA A 37 -9.67 -1.13 -13.56
N THR A 38 -8.62 -0.29 -13.65
CA THR A 38 -7.88 -0.12 -14.92
C THR A 38 -7.18 -1.41 -15.35
N ALA A 39 -6.56 -2.14 -14.42
CA ALA A 39 -5.92 -3.42 -14.73
C ALA A 39 -6.92 -4.47 -15.21
N ASP A 40 -8.11 -4.51 -14.58
CA ASP A 40 -9.19 -5.41 -14.94
C ASP A 40 -9.75 -5.08 -16.33
N ASP A 41 -9.99 -3.81 -16.62
CA ASP A 41 -10.46 -3.34 -17.94
C ASP A 41 -9.45 -3.65 -19.07
N MET A 42 -8.15 -3.59 -18.76
CA MET A 42 -7.09 -3.94 -19.71
C MET A 42 -6.87 -5.46 -19.85
N GLY A 43 -7.48 -6.28 -18.99
CA GLY A 43 -7.30 -7.73 -18.98
C GLY A 43 -5.86 -8.18 -18.71
N VAL A 44 -5.08 -7.37 -17.99
CA VAL A 44 -3.66 -7.65 -17.71
C VAL A 44 -3.49 -8.29 -16.34
N PRO A 45 -2.60 -9.31 -16.19
CA PRO A 45 -2.25 -9.86 -14.89
C PRO A 45 -1.33 -8.87 -14.13
N PHE A 46 -1.94 -7.82 -13.59
CA PHE A 46 -1.25 -6.74 -12.88
C PHE A 46 -1.26 -6.97 -11.37
N VAL A 47 -0.13 -6.73 -10.71
CA VAL A 47 0.01 -6.89 -9.27
C VAL A 47 0.09 -5.51 -8.64
N ILE A 48 -0.87 -5.18 -7.77
CA ILE A 48 -0.83 -3.92 -7.03
C ILE A 48 -0.12 -4.15 -5.71
N ASN A 49 1.09 -3.62 -5.59
CA ASN A 49 1.83 -3.53 -4.33
C ASN A 49 1.55 -2.18 -3.67
N ALA A 50 0.64 -2.16 -2.70
CA ALA A 50 0.21 -0.95 -2.02
C ALA A 50 1.19 -0.57 -0.88
N ARG A 51 1.80 0.61 -0.96
CA ARG A 51 2.85 1.03 -0.02
C ARG A 51 2.34 2.06 0.98
N THR A 52 2.38 1.74 2.27
CA THR A 52 2.07 2.72 3.34
C THR A 52 3.33 3.13 4.11
N ASP A 53 3.57 4.43 4.24
CA ASP A 53 4.77 4.99 4.89
C ASP A 53 4.55 5.30 6.38
N GLY A 54 3.68 4.55 7.06
CA GLY A 54 3.32 4.79 8.47
C GLY A 54 4.50 4.80 9.45
N PHE A 55 5.62 4.17 9.10
CA PHE A 55 6.83 4.08 9.92
C PHE A 55 7.99 4.98 9.46
N TYR A 56 7.76 5.89 8.49
CA TYR A 56 8.83 6.74 7.92
C TYR A 56 9.60 7.56 8.97
N ARG A 57 8.93 8.06 10.01
CA ARG A 57 9.55 8.84 11.09
C ARG A 57 9.80 8.02 12.36
N GLY A 58 9.85 6.70 12.26
CA GLY A 58 9.63 5.82 13.40
C GLY A 58 8.13 5.65 13.66
N GLY A 59 7.76 4.80 14.61
CA GLY A 59 6.36 4.55 14.91
C GLY A 59 6.14 4.09 16.34
N ASP A 60 4.94 4.36 16.81
CA ASP A 60 4.38 3.86 18.06
C ASP A 60 3.17 2.95 17.75
N GLU A 61 2.39 2.62 18.78
CA GLU A 61 1.18 1.81 18.62
C GLU A 61 0.12 2.50 17.73
N ASN A 62 0.08 3.84 17.68
CA ASN A 62 -0.83 4.55 16.78
C ASN A 62 -0.37 4.43 15.33
N SER A 63 0.93 4.55 15.07
CA SER A 63 1.52 4.30 13.74
C SER A 63 1.23 2.87 13.28
N PHE A 64 1.32 1.89 14.19
CA PHE A 64 0.98 0.50 13.91
C PHE A 64 -0.51 0.35 13.55
N ASN A 65 -1.42 0.85 14.38
CA ASN A 65 -2.86 0.74 14.16
C ASN A 65 -3.30 1.41 12.85
N GLU A 66 -2.77 2.59 12.53
CA GLU A 66 -3.06 3.28 11.28
C GLU A 66 -2.50 2.52 10.07
N THR A 67 -1.30 1.92 10.21
CA THR A 67 -0.69 1.08 9.18
C THR A 67 -1.54 -0.17 8.90
N VAL A 68 -2.01 -0.86 9.94
CA VAL A 68 -2.90 -2.03 9.80
C VAL A 68 -4.22 -1.63 9.15
N LYS A 69 -4.86 -0.54 9.61
CA LYS A 69 -6.11 -0.02 9.06
C LYS A 69 -5.98 0.25 7.55
N ARG A 70 -4.94 0.97 7.13
CA ARG A 70 -4.68 1.24 5.71
C ARG A 70 -4.41 -0.03 4.92
N SER A 71 -3.58 -0.93 5.45
CA SER A 71 -3.24 -2.17 4.77
C SER A 71 -4.47 -3.03 4.48
N ASN A 72 -5.36 -3.18 5.45
CA ASN A 72 -6.62 -3.91 5.27
C ASN A 72 -7.51 -3.24 4.22
N ALA A 73 -7.69 -1.91 4.29
CA ALA A 73 -8.47 -1.18 3.29
C ALA A 73 -7.87 -1.26 1.88
N TYR A 74 -6.54 -1.37 1.78
CA TYR A 74 -5.85 -1.54 0.51
C TYR A 74 -6.13 -2.91 -0.09
N PHE A 75 -6.13 -3.97 0.71
CA PHE A 75 -6.57 -5.29 0.27
C PHE A 75 -8.03 -5.29 -0.20
N GLU A 76 -8.93 -4.68 0.56
CA GLU A 76 -10.34 -4.52 0.16
C GLU A 76 -10.51 -3.75 -1.16
N ALA A 77 -9.62 -2.78 -1.43
CA ALA A 77 -9.61 -2.01 -2.68
C ALA A 77 -8.98 -2.76 -3.86
N GLY A 78 -8.45 -3.97 -3.66
CA GLY A 78 -7.87 -4.80 -4.71
C GLY A 78 -6.34 -4.78 -4.80
N ALA A 79 -5.65 -4.31 -3.76
CA ALA A 79 -4.21 -4.53 -3.63
C ALA A 79 -3.92 -6.04 -3.55
N SER A 80 -2.86 -6.47 -4.22
CA SER A 80 -2.42 -7.87 -4.21
C SER A 80 -1.48 -8.14 -3.04
N CYS A 81 -0.71 -7.13 -2.64
CA CYS A 81 0.15 -7.16 -1.46
C CYS A 81 0.29 -5.75 -0.90
N VAL A 82 0.77 -5.67 0.35
CA VAL A 82 1.12 -4.42 1.02
C VAL A 82 2.61 -4.38 1.32
N PHE A 83 3.19 -3.18 1.25
CA PHE A 83 4.58 -2.94 1.58
C PHE A 83 4.71 -1.81 2.61
N ILE A 84 5.26 -2.14 3.77
CA ILE A 84 5.40 -1.24 4.92
C ILE A 84 6.91 -0.99 5.14
N PRO A 85 7.51 -0.02 4.44
CA PRO A 85 8.91 0.31 4.66
C PRO A 85 9.14 0.88 6.06
N PHE A 86 10.38 0.78 6.53
CA PHE A 86 10.88 1.35 7.80
C PHE A 86 10.40 0.69 9.08
N LEU A 87 9.39 -0.19 9.02
CA LEU A 87 9.07 -1.10 10.11
C LEU A 87 10.23 -2.09 10.30
N ARG A 88 10.93 -1.97 11.43
CA ARG A 88 12.15 -2.73 11.75
C ARG A 88 12.04 -3.58 13.01
N ASP A 89 11.00 -3.35 13.79
CA ASP A 89 10.72 -4.09 15.01
C ASP A 89 10.14 -5.46 14.66
N ILE A 90 10.79 -6.53 15.11
CA ILE A 90 10.40 -7.90 14.75
C ILE A 90 9.06 -8.29 15.40
N ASP A 91 8.78 -7.83 16.61
CA ASP A 91 7.53 -8.15 17.31
C ASP A 91 6.36 -7.49 16.60
N LEU A 92 6.54 -6.25 16.13
CA LEU A 92 5.54 -5.58 15.31
C LEU A 92 5.37 -6.22 13.92
N ILE A 93 6.44 -6.72 13.30
CA ILE A 93 6.35 -7.44 12.02
C ILE A 93 5.56 -8.74 12.18
N VAL A 94 5.81 -9.50 13.25
CA VAL A 94 5.07 -10.74 13.54
C VAL A 94 3.59 -10.45 13.74
N ARG A 95 3.23 -9.33 14.39
CA ARG A 95 1.84 -8.91 14.58
C ARG A 95 1.09 -8.53 13.31
N LEU A 96 1.76 -8.34 12.17
CA LEU A 96 1.12 -8.03 10.88
C LEU A 96 0.59 -9.25 10.14
N VAL A 97 1.02 -10.46 10.51
CA VAL A 97 0.66 -11.75 9.88
C VAL A 97 -0.54 -12.35 10.60
#